data_AF-A0A816FMA1-F1
#
_entry.id   AF-A0A816FMA1-F1
#
_cell.length_a   1.000
_cell.length_b   1.000
_cell.length_c   1.000
_cell.angle_alpha   90.00
_cell.angle_beta   90.00
_cell.angle_gamma   90.00
#
_symmetry.space_group_name_H-M   'P 1'
#
loop_
_entity.id
_entity.type
_entity.pdbx_description
1 polymer ?
#
loop_
_entity_poly.entity_id
_entity_poly.type
_entity_poly.pdbx_seq_one_letter_code
_entity_poly.pdbx_strand_id
1 'polypeptide(L)' 'MLKACMAKFEQYFWLRELLLSTGNRQLVEHTTQYSYWEDGGDGSGRNQLRITMMQ' A
#
# COMPACT_ATOMS: atom_id res chain seq x y z
N MET A 1 -1.27 -4.24 12.16
CA MET A 1 -1.07 -3.47 10.92
C MET A 1 -2.36 -3.21 10.16
N LEU A 2 -3.13 -4.23 9.72
CA LEU A 2 -4.37 -4.04 8.96
C LEU A 2 -5.33 -3.02 9.59
N LYS A 3 -5.61 -3.12 10.90
CA LYS A 3 -6.44 -2.16 11.64
C LYS A 3 -5.94 -0.70 11.58
N ALA A 4 -4.62 -0.49 11.64
CA ALA A 4 -4.04 0.86 11.59
C ALA A 4 -4.13 1.45 10.17
N CYS A 5 -3.91 0.62 9.14
CA CYS A 5 -4.13 1.01 7.76
C CYS A 5 -5.61 1.35 7.52
N MET A 6 -6.53 0.50 7.98
CA MET A 6 -7.98 0.75 7.89
C MET A 6 -8.37 2.05 8.60
N ALA A 7 -7.89 2.29 9.81
CA ALA A 7 -8.17 3.53 10.55
C ALA A 7 -7.74 4.79 9.75
N LYS A 8 -6.62 4.74 9.03
CA LYS A 8 -6.17 5.84 8.16
C LYS A 8 -7.15 6.10 7.00
N PHE A 9 -7.66 5.06 6.36
CA PHE A 9 -8.62 5.20 5.25
C PHE A 9 -10.05 5.49 5.73
N GLU A 10 -10.37 5.11 6.96
CA GLU A 10 -11.63 5.45 7.63
C GLU A 10 -11.65 6.91 8.07
N GLN A 11 -10.54 7.42 8.60
CA GLN A 11 -10.40 8.83 8.99
C GLN A 11 -10.37 9.79 7.78
N TYR A 12 -9.89 9.32 6.62
CA TYR A 12 -9.73 10.16 5.42
C TYR A 12 -10.42 9.52 4.21
N PHE A 13 -11.71 9.81 4.04
CA PHE A 13 -12.55 9.28 2.96
C PHE A 13 -11.97 9.50 1.55
N TRP A 14 -11.36 10.66 1.29
CA TRP A 14 -10.74 10.96 0.00
C TRP A 14 -9.53 10.05 -0.33
N LEU A 15 -8.78 9.59 0.68
CA LEU A 15 -7.69 8.62 0.48
C LEU A 15 -8.25 7.26 0.08
N ARG A 16 -9.41 6.88 0.61
CA ARG A 16 -10.11 5.67 0.22
C ARG A 16 -10.59 5.75 -1.23
N GLU A 17 -11.20 6.87 -1.62
CA GLU A 17 -11.59 7.09 -3.02
C GLU A 17 -10.38 7.10 -3.96
N LEU A 18 -9.29 7.75 -3.57
CA LEU A 18 -8.05 7.74 -4.33
C LEU A 18 -7.52 6.31 -4.50
N LEU A 19 -7.49 5.51 -3.42
CA LEU A 19 -7.08 4.12 -3.47
C LEU A 19 -7.99 3.31 -4.42
N LEU A 20 -9.31 3.45 -4.31
CA LEU A 20 -10.26 2.75 -5.20
C LEU A 20 -10.13 3.19 -6.67
N SER A 21 -9.79 4.45 -6.92
CA SER A 21 -9.59 4.98 -8.29
C SER A 21 -8.41 4.33 -9.02
N THR A 22 -7.47 3.73 -8.29
CA THR A 22 -6.34 2.99 -8.87
C THR A 22 -6.80 1.70 -9.53
N GLY A 23 -7.97 1.17 -9.14
CA GLY A 23 -8.57 -0.05 -9.66
C GLY A 23 -7.70 -1.26 -9.36
N ASN A 24 -7.47 -2.10 -10.37
CA ASN A 24 -6.64 -3.30 -10.25
C ASN A 24 -5.16 -3.06 -10.56
N ARG A 25 -4.73 -1.79 -10.62
CA ARG A 25 -3.32 -1.47 -10.88
C ARG A 25 -2.48 -1.81 -9.65
N GLN A 26 -1.30 -2.37 -9.89
CA GLN A 26 -0.37 -2.62 -8.81
C GLN A 26 0.17 -1.30 -8.26
N LEU A 27 -0.10 -1.04 -6.98
CA LEU A 27 0.56 0.01 -6.21
C LEU A 27 1.87 -0.54 -5.67
N VAL A 28 2.95 0.05 -6.13
CA VAL A 28 4.31 -0.30 -5.78
C VAL A 28 4.95 0.96 -5.24
N GLU A 29 5.35 0.92 -3.98
CA GLU A 29 6.17 1.98 -3.40
C GLU A 29 7.63 1.64 -3.71
N HIS A 30 8.31 2.57 -4.37
CA HIS A 30 9.67 2.37 -4.84
C HIS A 30 10.66 2.92 -3.82
N THR A 31 11.23 2.05 -2.99
CA THR A 31 12.28 2.44 -2.04
C THR A 31 13.30 1.34 -1.85
N THR A 32 14.56 1.75 -1.73
CA THR A 32 15.69 0.86 -1.42
C THR A 32 15.83 0.55 0.07
N GLN A 33 15.13 1.28 0.94
CA GLN A 33 15.28 1.14 2.40
C GLN A 33 14.45 0.02 3.04
N TYR A 34 13.31 -0.37 2.46
CA TYR A 34 12.32 -1.22 3.14
C TYR A 34 11.74 -2.31 2.25
N SER A 35 12.54 -3.33 1.95
CA SER A 35 12.14 -4.47 1.10
C SER A 35 11.01 -5.36 1.66
N TYR A 36 10.66 -5.27 2.95
CA TYR A 36 9.52 -6.03 3.49
C TYR A 36 8.17 -5.38 3.15
N TRP A 37 8.08 -4.05 3.25
CA TRP A 37 6.82 -3.34 3.02
C TRP A 37 6.66 -2.90 1.56
N GLU A 38 7.78 -2.67 0.89
CA GLU A 38 7.87 -2.03 -0.42
C GLU A 38 8.57 -2.96 -1.42
N ASP A 39 9.04 -2.41 -2.54
CA ASP A 39 9.65 -3.18 -3.63
C ASP A 39 11.17 -3.37 -3.51
N GLY A 40 11.81 -2.76 -2.50
CA GLY A 40 13.26 -2.86 -2.29
C GLY A 40 14.11 -2.07 -3.30
N GLY A 41 13.48 -1.26 -4.17
CA GLY A 41 14.14 -0.45 -5.20
C GLY A 41 14.64 -1.25 -6.42
N ASP A 42 14.67 -2.57 -6.31
CA ASP A 42 15.03 -3.51 -7.38
C ASP A 42 13.87 -4.44 -7.76
N GLY A 43 12.70 -4.26 -7.13
CA GLY A 43 11.53 -5.12 -7.32
C GLY A 43 11.57 -6.44 -6.55
N SER A 44 12.62 -6.69 -5.74
CA SER A 44 12.75 -7.92 -4.93
C SER A 44 11.91 -7.88 -3.64
N GLY A 45 11.37 -6.71 -3.30
CA GLY A 45 10.61 -6.50 -2.08
C GLY A 45 9.22 -7.15 -2.09
N ARG A 46 8.71 -7.43 -0.89
CA ARG A 46 7.46 -8.19 -0.69
C ARG A 46 6.20 -7.38 -0.94
N ASN A 47 6.30 -6.06 -1.05
CA ASN A 47 5.14 -5.18 -1.28
C ASN A 47 3.99 -5.45 -0.29
N GLN A 48 4.32 -5.73 0.97
CA GLN A 48 3.36 -6.15 1.99
C GLN A 48 2.39 -5.03 2.35
N LEU A 49 2.77 -3.76 2.14
CA LEU A 49 1.91 -2.60 2.35
C LEU A 49 0.68 -2.68 1.45
N ARG A 50 0.90 -2.89 0.15
CA ARG A 50 -0.17 -3.08 -0.84
C ARG A 50 -1.10 -4.23 -0.45
N ILE A 51 -0.54 -5.38 -0.09
CA ILE A 51 -1.33 -6.57 0.30
C ILE A 51 -2.22 -6.25 1.51
N THR A 52 -1.69 -5.50 2.47
CA THR A 52 -2.41 -5.08 3.68
C THR A 52 -3.51 -4.04 3.37
N MET A 53 -3.39 -3.28 2.27
CA MET A 53 -4.37 -2.26 1.88
C MET A 53 -5.46 -2.77 0.93
N MET A 54 -5.18 -3.82 0.14
CA MET A 54 -6.12 -4.40 -0.84
C MET A 54 -6.89 -5.62 -0.32
N GLN A 55 -6.62 -6.08 0.91
CA GLN A 55 -7.42 -7.09 1.61
C GLN A 55 -8.68 -6.46 2.20
#